data_AF-A0A416D7P6-F1
#
_entry.id   AF-A0A416D7P6-F1
#
_cell.length_a   1.000
_cell.length_b   1.000
_cell.length_c   1.000
_cell.angle_alpha   90.00
_cell.angle_beta   90.00
_cell.angle_gamma   90.00
#
_symmetry.space_group_name_H-M   'P 1'
#
loop_
_entity.id
_entity.type
_entity.pdbx_description
1 polymer ?
#
loop_
_entity_poly.entity_id
_entity_poly.type
_entity_poly.pdbx_seq_one_letter_code
_entity_poly.pdbx_strand_id
1 'polypeptide(L)'
;MQSELGDYFSKVFRTITTDNDPEFARLAELETGTNTKVYFTHPYTSCEKGAIENHNGLIRRFIPKGKWISDYSDDDILAVELWANRLPLPD
;
A
#
# COMPACT_ATOMS: atom_id res chain seq x y z
N MET A 1 8.86 4.43 -9.59
CA MET A 1 8.02 5.47 -8.94
C MET A 1 8.79 6.71 -8.51
N GLN A 2 9.66 6.70 -7.48
CA GLN A 2 10.40 7.92 -7.09
C GLN A 2 11.33 8.41 -8.20
N SER A 3 12.07 7.50 -8.84
CA SER A 3 12.91 7.78 -10.01
C SER A 3 12.13 8.24 -11.25
N GLU A 4 10.87 7.83 -11.38
CA GLU A 4 10.00 8.17 -12.52
C GLU A 4 9.34 9.53 -12.34
N LEU A 5 8.92 9.85 -11.11
CA LEU A 5 8.24 11.11 -10.79
C LEU A 5 9.24 12.24 -10.49
N GLY A 6 10.47 11.91 -10.09
CA GLY A 6 11.51 12.89 -9.75
C GLY A 6 11.00 13.93 -8.75
N ASP A 7 11.18 15.20 -9.10
CA ASP A 7 10.77 16.35 -8.28
C ASP A 7 9.25 16.44 -8.02
N TYR A 8 8.42 15.73 -8.79
CA TYR A 8 6.98 15.70 -8.59
C TYR A 8 6.54 14.68 -7.54
N PHE A 9 7.42 13.77 -7.10
CA PHE A 9 7.06 12.71 -6.17
C PHE A 9 6.36 13.25 -4.91
N SER A 10 6.95 14.26 -4.25
CA SER A 10 6.36 14.86 -3.03
C SER A 10 5.14 15.73 -3.28
N LYS A 11 4.84 16.09 -4.54
CA LYS A 11 3.59 16.77 -4.90
C LYS A 11 2.44 15.78 -5.03
N VAL A 12 2.71 14.60 -5.57
CA VAL A 12 1.74 13.50 -5.74
C VAL A 12 1.52 12.81 -4.40
N PHE A 13 2.60 12.37 -3.76
CA PHE A 13 2.58 11.67 -2.49
C PHE A 13 3.03 12.63 -1.39
N ARG A 14 2.10 13.40 -0.84
CA ARG A 14 2.41 14.34 0.26
C ARG A 14 2.69 13.61 1.57
N THR A 15 1.97 12.52 1.81
CA THR A 15 2.06 11.70 3.01
C THR A 15 1.83 10.25 2.65
N ILE A 16 2.52 9.35 3.33
CA ILE A 16 2.31 7.91 3.25
C ILE A 16 2.01 7.42 4.66
N THR A 17 0.94 6.64 4.82
CA THR A 17 0.61 6.01 6.11
C THR A 17 0.72 4.50 5.94
N THR A 18 1.45 3.86 6.84
CA THR A 18 1.69 2.41 6.84
C THR A 18 1.43 1.83 8.22
N ASP A 19 1.21 0.52 8.31
CA ASP A 19 1.30 -0.16 9.58
C ASP A 19 2.76 -0.38 10.02
N ASN A 20 2.94 -0.92 11.22
CA ASN A 20 4.25 -1.27 11.78
C ASN A 20 4.82 -2.60 11.25
N ASP A 21 4.41 -3.07 10.08
CA ASP A 21 4.96 -4.30 9.55
C ASP A 21 6.44 -4.07 9.14
N PRO A 22 7.34 -5.01 9.48
CA PRO A 22 8.79 -4.81 9.33
C PRO A 22 9.23 -4.65 7.88
N GLU A 23 8.43 -5.15 6.93
CA GLU A 23 8.63 -4.98 5.49
C GLU A 23 8.61 -3.49 5.09
N PHE A 24 7.92 -2.65 5.86
CA PHE A 24 7.79 -1.21 5.65
C PHE A 24 8.73 -0.36 6.49
N ALA A 25 9.61 -0.97 7.31
CA ALA A 25 10.53 -0.23 8.18
C ALA A 25 11.43 0.75 7.40
N ARG A 26 11.76 0.39 6.15
CA ARG A 26 12.59 1.22 5.25
C ARG A 26 11.83 2.39 4.62
N LEU A 27 10.51 2.48 4.74
CA LEU A 27 9.76 3.65 4.24
C LEU A 27 10.21 4.94 4.94
N ALA A 28 10.68 4.87 6.19
CA ALA A 28 11.24 6.02 6.88
C ALA A 28 12.43 6.66 6.13
N GLU A 29 13.17 5.90 5.31
CA GLU A 29 14.25 6.43 4.46
C GLU A 29 13.71 7.44 3.42
N LEU A 30 12.44 7.35 3.02
CA LEU A 30 11.82 8.30 2.07
C LEU A 30 11.77 9.72 2.62
N GLU A 31 11.65 9.90 3.93
CA GLU A 31 11.64 11.24 4.54
C GLU A 31 13.00 11.95 4.41
N THR A 32 14.09 11.18 4.24
CA THR A 32 15.44 11.74 4.05
C THR A 32 15.69 12.17 2.60
N GLY A 33 15.03 11.50 1.64
CA GLY A 33 15.22 11.75 0.20
C GLY A 33 14.10 12.55 -0.47
N THR A 34 13.01 12.84 0.24
CA THR A 34 11.81 13.51 -0.29
C THR A 34 11.16 14.39 0.76
N ASN A 35 10.32 15.34 0.34
CA ASN A 35 9.49 16.12 1.26
C ASN A 35 8.17 15.38 1.63
N THR A 36 8.11 14.07 1.40
CA THR A 36 6.96 13.22 1.72
C THR A 36 7.10 12.72 3.15
N LYS A 37 6.06 12.92 3.97
CA LYS A 37 6.05 12.44 5.36
C LYS A 37 5.57 11.01 5.44
N VAL A 38 6.15 10.22 6.35
CA VAL A 38 5.75 8.82 6.57
C VAL A 38 5.20 8.68 7.98
N TYR A 39 3.98 8.16 8.08
CA TYR A 39 3.28 7.91 9.33
C TYR A 39 3.12 6.41 9.55
N PHE A 40 3.36 5.97 10.77
CA PHE A 40 3.17 4.59 11.19
C PHE A 40 1.98 4.50 12.15
N THR A 41 1.11 3.50 11.99
CA THR A 41 0.00 3.28 12.93
C THR A 41 0.51 2.97 14.33
N HIS A 42 -0.21 3.37 15.37
CA HIS A 42 0.17 3.06 16.74
C HIS A 42 0.00 1.55 17.03
N PRO A 43 0.88 0.95 17.86
CA PRO A 43 0.67 -0.39 18.36
C PRO A 43 -0.70 -0.52 19.04
N TYR A 44 -1.42 -1.60 18.75
CA TYR A 44 -2.74 -1.92 19.33
C TYR A 44 -3.90 -0.99 18.95
N THR A 45 -3.74 -0.13 17.94
CA THR A 45 -4.81 0.73 17.42
C THR A 45 -5.38 0.19 16.12
N SER A 46 -6.28 -0.80 16.20
CA SER A 46 -6.87 -1.44 15.02
C SER A 46 -7.68 -0.49 14.13
N CYS A 47 -8.26 0.58 14.70
CA CYS A 47 -9.05 1.55 13.94
C CYS A 47 -8.19 2.38 12.96
N GLU A 48 -6.90 2.56 13.22
CA GLU A 48 -5.96 3.23 12.30
C GLU A 48 -5.58 2.35 11.11
N LYS A 49 -5.75 1.02 11.24
CA LYS A 49 -5.44 0.03 10.22
C LYS A 49 -6.64 -0.40 9.38
N GLY A 50 -7.87 -0.07 9.79
CA GLY A 50 -9.08 -0.64 9.21
C GLY A 50 -9.18 -0.54 7.68
N ALA A 51 -8.76 0.59 7.10
CA ALA A 51 -8.73 0.74 5.63
C ALA A 51 -7.66 -0.14 4.96
N ILE A 52 -6.48 -0.25 5.57
CA ILE A 52 -5.36 -1.08 5.08
C ILE A 52 -5.73 -2.55 5.17
N GLU A 53 -6.28 -3.00 6.30
CA GLU A 53 -6.72 -4.38 6.50
C GLU A 53 -7.84 -4.76 5.54
N ASN A 54 -8.79 -3.87 5.31
CA ASN A 54 -9.86 -4.09 4.32
C ASN A 54 -9.28 -4.25 2.92
N HIS A 55 -8.36 -3.36 2.51
CA HIS A 55 -7.73 -3.44 1.19
C HIS A 55 -6.87 -4.71 1.02
N ASN A 56 -6.06 -5.05 2.02
CA ASN A 56 -5.31 -6.30 2.04
C ASN A 56 -6.24 -7.52 1.97
N GLY A 57 -7.39 -7.47 2.65
CA GLY A 57 -8.42 -8.50 2.58
C GLY A 57 -8.97 -8.72 1.17
N LEU A 58 -9.16 -7.64 0.38
CA LEU A 58 -9.60 -7.72 -1.01
C LEU A 58 -8.59 -8.47 -1.89
N ILE A 59 -7.31 -8.11 -1.78
CA ILE A 59 -6.22 -8.76 -2.52
C ILE A 59 -6.13 -10.25 -2.15
N ARG A 60 -6.28 -10.58 -0.86
CA ARG A 60 -6.21 -11.96 -0.35
C ARG A 60 -7.31 -12.89 -0.85
N ARG A 61 -8.38 -12.37 -1.48
CA ARG A 61 -9.38 -13.20 -2.17
C ARG A 61 -8.83 -13.85 -3.43
N PHE A 62 -7.80 -13.25 -4.04
CA PHE A 62 -7.17 -13.71 -5.28
C PHE A 62 -5.77 -14.30 -5.05
N ILE A 63 -5.06 -13.77 -4.04
CA ILE A 63 -3.72 -14.24 -3.64
C ILE A 63 -3.79 -14.82 -2.22
N PRO A 64 -4.08 -16.12 -2.07
CA PRO A 64 -4.24 -16.75 -0.76
C PRO A 64 -2.98 -16.64 0.11
N LYS A 65 -3.14 -16.79 1.43
CA LYS A 65 -1.99 -16.89 2.34
C LYS A 65 -1.10 -18.09 1.95
N GLY A 66 0.21 -17.89 2.03
CA GLY A 66 1.21 -18.91 1.67
C GLY A 66 1.53 -19.00 0.17
N LYS A 67 0.88 -18.18 -0.67
CA LYS A 67 1.27 -17.97 -2.07
C LYS A 67 2.13 -16.72 -2.20
N TRP A 68 3.14 -16.79 -3.05
CA TRP A 68 3.97 -15.65 -3.36
C TRP A 68 3.27 -14.82 -4.43
N ILE A 69 3.32 -13.49 -4.32
CA ILE A 69 2.78 -12.60 -5.35
C ILE A 69 3.51 -12.84 -6.68
N SER A 70 4.79 -13.19 -6.63
CA SER A 70 5.61 -13.55 -7.80
C SER A 70 5.17 -14.82 -8.53
N ASP A 71 4.25 -15.62 -7.96
CA ASP A 71 3.69 -16.80 -8.63
C ASP A 71 2.59 -16.43 -9.65
N TYR A 72 2.19 -15.16 -9.70
CA TYR A 72 1.12 -14.63 -10.54
C TYR A 72 1.72 -13.75 -11.65
N SER A 73 1.07 -13.73 -12.82
CA SER A 73 1.51 -12.87 -13.91
C SER A 73 1.14 -11.41 -13.66
N ASP A 74 1.84 -10.47 -14.31
CA ASP A 74 1.50 -9.05 -14.24
C ASP A 74 0.04 -8.79 -14.67
N ASP A 75 -0.47 -9.56 -15.65
CA ASP A 75 -1.87 -9.50 -16.09
C ASP A 75 -2.84 -9.95 -15.00
N ASP A 76 -2.51 -10.97 -14.22
CA ASP A 76 -3.31 -11.41 -13.07
C ASP A 76 -3.35 -10.31 -12.00
N ILE A 77 -2.21 -9.68 -11.71
CA ILE A 77 -2.11 -8.59 -10.74
C ILE A 77 -2.92 -7.38 -11.20
N LEU A 78 -2.83 -7.02 -12.48
CA LEU A 78 -3.60 -5.94 -13.08
C LEU A 78 -5.12 -6.22 -13.02
N ALA A 79 -5.53 -7.46 -13.25
CA ALA A 79 -6.94 -7.84 -13.13
C ALA A 79 -7.47 -7.65 -11.70
N VAL A 80 -6.68 -8.02 -10.69
CA VAL A 80 -7.03 -7.81 -9.28
C VAL A 80 -7.11 -6.32 -8.93
N GLU A 81 -6.14 -5.52 -9.38
CA GLU A 81 -6.14 -4.07 -9.19
C GLU A 81 -7.39 -3.41 -9.80
N LEU A 82 -7.68 -3.71 -11.06
CA LEU A 82 -8.84 -3.19 -11.78
C LEU A 82 -10.16 -3.62 -11.15
N TRP A 83 -10.22 -4.83 -10.59
CA TRP A 83 -11.38 -5.30 -9.84
C TRP A 83 -11.54 -4.51 -8.54
N ALA A 84 -10.46 -4.36 -7.76
CA ALA A 84 -10.49 -3.66 -6.48
C ALA A 84 -10.89 -2.18 -6.65
N ASN A 85 -10.37 -1.51 -7.68
CA ASN A 85 -10.66 -0.10 -7.97
C ASN A 85 -12.07 0.15 -8.54
N ARG A 86 -12.75 -0.90 -9.01
CA ARG A 86 -14.14 -0.81 -9.52
C ARG A 86 -15.19 -1.23 -8.51
N LEU A 87 -14.79 -1.60 -7.29
CA LEU A 87 -15.74 -1.87 -6.22
C LEU A 87 -16.48 -0.57 -5.87
N PRO A 88 -17.83 -0.55 -5.96
CA PRO A 88 -18.58 0.59 -5.45
C PRO A 88 -18.32 0.72 -3.95
N LEU A 89 -18.03 1.94 -3.50
CA LEU A 89 -17.97 2.23 -2.07
C LEU A 89 -19.35 1.93 -1.48
N PRO A 90 -19.45 1.17 -0.37
CA PRO A 90 -20.73 0.98 0.29
C PRO A 90 -21.27 2.35 0.74
N ASP A 91 -22.57 2.58 0.48
CA ASP A 91 -23.32 3.79 0.85
C ASP A 91 -23.23 4.12 2.35
#